data_AF-A0AAX3ZVZ5-F1
#
_entry.id   AF-A0AAX3ZVZ5-F1
#
_cell.length_a   1.000
_cell.length_b   1.000
_cell.length_c   1.000
_cell.angle_alpha   90.00
_cell.angle_beta   90.00
_cell.angle_gamma   90.00
#
_symmetry.space_group_name_H-M   'P 1'
#
loop_
_entity.id
_entity.type
_entity.pdbx_description
1 polymer ?
#
loop_
_entity_poly.entity_id
_entity_poly.type
_entity_poly.pdbx_seq_one_letter_code
_entity_poly.pdbx_strand_id
1 'polypeptide(L)'
;MSDCWTPAHHAVEHEDAETLVRLLASGADPNEVFSNLTLLTHAIDVEGDGSLQSGQPLTVHTTAVLLAFGADPELADPDGRTPMDMADHYGHDLAVQLLRAHITGPNAGNR
;
A
#
# COMPACT_ATOMS: atom_id res chain seq x y z
N MET A 1 -18.97 -11.97 -10.51
CA MET A 1 -18.77 -10.57 -10.93
C MET A 1 -17.27 -10.41 -11.00
N SER A 2 -16.73 -10.17 -12.19
CA SER A 2 -15.28 -10.04 -12.33
C SER A 2 -14.85 -8.79 -11.58
N ASP A 3 -14.06 -8.97 -10.52
CA ASP A 3 -13.50 -7.87 -9.75
C ASP A 3 -12.70 -6.99 -10.73
N CYS A 4 -13.26 -5.82 -11.07
CA CYS A 4 -12.71 -4.94 -12.10
C CYS A 4 -11.48 -4.18 -11.59
N TRP A 5 -10.72 -4.75 -10.66
CA TRP A 5 -9.46 -4.17 -10.21
C TRP A 5 -8.55 -3.88 -11.39
N THR A 6 -7.79 -2.79 -11.31
CA THR A 6 -6.63 -2.61 -12.19
C THR A 6 -5.66 -3.78 -11.99
N PRO A 7 -4.75 -4.07 -12.94
CA PRO A 7 -3.76 -5.12 -12.76
C PRO A 7 -2.94 -4.98 -11.46
N ALA A 8 -2.60 -3.76 -11.05
CA ALA A 8 -1.82 -3.55 -9.83
C ALA A 8 -2.68 -3.66 -8.57
N HIS A 9 -3.93 -3.17 -8.57
CA HIS A 9 -4.86 -3.42 -7.45
C HIS A 9 -5.19 -4.92 -7.31
N HIS A 10 -5.31 -5.66 -8.42
CA HIS A 10 -5.49 -7.11 -8.37
C HIS A 10 -4.28 -7.81 -7.74
N ALA A 11 -3.06 -7.35 -8.04
CA ALA A 11 -1.85 -7.88 -7.43
C ALA A 11 -1.81 -7.57 -5.92
N VAL A 12 -2.21 -6.36 -5.51
CA VAL A 12 -2.32 -5.96 -4.10
C VAL A 12 -3.36 -6.80 -3.36
N GLU A 13 -4.56 -6.96 -3.92
CA GLU A 13 -5.66 -7.76 -3.36
C GLU A 13 -5.25 -9.21 -3.04
N HIS A 14 -4.31 -9.76 -3.80
CA HIS A 14 -3.83 -11.13 -3.63
C HIS A 14 -2.45 -11.21 -2.94
N GLU A 15 -1.95 -10.10 -2.39
CA GLU A 15 -0.60 -9.97 -1.83
C GLU A 15 0.51 -10.48 -2.78
N ASP A 16 0.30 -10.39 -4.10
CA ASP A 16 1.24 -10.85 -5.14
C ASP A 16 2.31 -9.78 -5.41
N ALA A 17 3.29 -9.74 -4.50
CA ALA A 17 4.41 -8.81 -4.59
C ALA A 17 5.24 -8.97 -5.88
N GLU A 18 5.35 -10.17 -6.45
CA GLU A 18 6.12 -10.40 -7.67
C GLU A 18 5.44 -9.75 -8.87
N THR A 19 4.15 -9.99 -9.06
CA THR A 19 3.38 -9.34 -10.11
C THR A 19 3.33 -7.84 -9.91
N LEU A 20 3.16 -7.37 -8.66
CA LEU A 20 3.17 -5.94 -8.34
C LEU A 20 4.50 -5.28 -8.74
N VAL A 21 5.64 -5.86 -8.37
CA VAL A 21 6.97 -5.38 -8.78
C VAL A 21 7.10 -5.31 -10.30
N ARG A 22 6.65 -6.33 -11.03
CA ARG A 22 6.70 -6.34 -12.49
C ARG A 22 5.87 -5.23 -13.12
N LEU A 23 4.67 -4.98 -12.59
CA LEU A 23 3.78 -3.93 -13.07
C LEU A 23 4.39 -2.54 -12.83
N LEU A 24 4.87 -2.28 -11.60
CA LEU A 24 5.51 -1.01 -11.24
C LEU A 24 6.80 -0.79 -12.06
N ALA A 25 7.62 -1.82 -12.24
CA ALA A 25 8.82 -1.75 -13.10
C ALA A 25 8.48 -1.50 -14.58
N SER A 26 7.28 -1.86 -15.03
CA SER A 26 6.78 -1.55 -16.38
C SER A 26 6.17 -0.15 -16.51
N GLY A 27 6.15 0.64 -15.43
CA GLY A 27 5.66 2.01 -15.42
C GLY A 27 4.20 2.16 -14.96
N ALA A 28 3.62 1.14 -14.30
CA ALA A 28 2.38 1.35 -13.56
C ALA A 28 2.58 2.44 -12.49
N ASP A 29 1.59 3.32 -12.34
CA ASP A 29 1.66 4.42 -11.39
C ASP A 29 1.49 3.87 -9.95
N PRO A 30 2.49 3.99 -9.06
CA PRO A 30 2.38 3.53 -7.67
C PRO A 30 1.33 4.31 -6.86
N ASN A 31 0.87 5.46 -7.36
CA ASN A 31 -0.15 6.30 -6.75
C ASN A 31 -1.51 6.17 -7.43
N GLU A 32 -1.70 5.16 -8.30
CA GLU A 32 -2.99 4.99 -8.97
C GLU A 32 -4.11 4.79 -7.94
N VAL A 33 -5.29 5.31 -8.28
CA VAL A 33 -6.49 5.19 -7.46
C VAL A 33 -7.52 4.36 -8.21
N PHE A 34 -8.04 3.31 -7.56
CA PHE A 34 -9.15 2.52 -8.08
C PHE A 34 -10.12 2.13 -6.97
N SER A 35 -11.42 2.20 -7.26
CA SER A 35 -12.49 1.87 -6.31
C SER A 35 -12.34 2.56 -4.94
N ASN A 36 -11.99 3.85 -4.94
CA ASN A 36 -11.73 4.67 -3.75
C ASN A 36 -10.54 4.26 -2.88
N LEU A 37 -9.57 3.55 -3.45
CA LEU A 37 -8.32 3.26 -2.75
C LEU A 37 -7.15 3.73 -3.61
N THR A 38 -6.12 4.29 -2.98
CA THR A 38 -4.77 4.27 -3.56
C THR A 38 -4.21 2.85 -3.45
N LEU A 39 -3.22 2.49 -4.27
CA LEU A 39 -2.52 1.21 -4.09
C LEU A 39 -1.95 1.06 -2.67
N LEU A 40 -1.44 2.14 -2.08
CA LEU A 40 -0.80 2.09 -0.76
C LEU A 40 -1.81 1.92 0.38
N THR A 41 -2.97 2.58 0.31
CA THR A 41 -4.06 2.37 1.27
C THR A 41 -4.69 0.98 1.10
N HIS A 42 -4.81 0.47 -0.14
CA HIS A 42 -5.30 -0.88 -0.41
C HIS A 42 -4.36 -1.95 0.15
N ALA A 43 -3.04 -1.78 -0.02
CA ALA A 43 -2.05 -2.72 0.52
C ALA A 43 -2.13 -2.86 2.04
N ILE A 44 -2.19 -1.73 2.75
CA ILE A 44 -2.29 -1.74 4.22
C ILE A 44 -3.63 -2.36 4.67
N ASP A 45 -4.71 -2.10 3.94
CA ASP A 45 -6.02 -2.68 4.19
C ASP A 45 -6.01 -4.21 4.06
N VAL A 46 -5.49 -4.73 2.95
CA VAL A 46 -5.40 -6.18 2.68
C VAL A 46 -4.50 -6.89 3.70
N GLU A 47 -3.32 -6.33 3.99
CA GLU A 47 -2.39 -6.90 4.99
C GLU A 47 -3.03 -6.92 6.40
N GLY A 48 -3.76 -5.85 6.76
CA GLY A 48 -4.46 -5.71 8.03
C GLY A 48 -5.66 -6.66 8.16
N ASP A 49 -6.59 -6.60 7.21
CA ASP A 49 -7.81 -7.43 7.18
C ASP A 49 -7.46 -8.92 7.05
N GLY A 50 -6.51 -9.27 6.19
CA GLY A 50 -6.01 -10.63 6.03
C GLY A 50 -5.44 -11.20 7.35
N SER A 51 -4.68 -10.40 8.11
CA SER A 51 -4.18 -10.79 9.42
C SER A 51 -5.32 -11.01 10.43
N LEU A 52 -6.30 -10.11 10.47
CA LEU A 52 -7.47 -10.24 11.37
C LEU A 52 -8.31 -11.47 11.07
N GLN A 53 -8.53 -11.79 9.79
CA GLN A 53 -9.36 -12.93 9.37
C GLN A 53 -8.66 -14.27 9.54
N SER A 54 -7.39 -14.35 9.16
CA SER A 54 -6.63 -15.61 9.17
C SER A 54 -5.93 -15.91 10.50
N GLY A 55 -5.76 -14.89 11.35
CA GLY A 55 -4.92 -14.96 12.55
C GLY A 55 -3.42 -15.11 12.26
N GLN A 56 -3.01 -14.96 11.00
CA GLN A 56 -1.58 -14.92 10.64
C GLN A 56 -0.96 -13.58 11.04
N PRO A 57 0.36 -13.53 11.26
CA PRO A 57 1.05 -12.28 11.55
C PRO A 57 0.88 -11.25 10.42
N LEU A 58 0.83 -9.96 10.78
CA LEU A 58 0.85 -8.85 9.83
C LEU A 58 2.06 -8.93 8.89
N THR A 59 1.81 -8.75 7.60
CA THR A 59 2.81 -8.63 6.54
C THR A 59 2.98 -7.16 6.14
N VAL A 60 4.08 -6.82 5.45
CA VAL A 60 4.31 -5.47 4.89
C VAL A 60 4.91 -5.54 3.48
N HIS A 61 4.71 -6.65 2.79
CA HIS A 61 5.42 -6.91 1.54
C HIS A 61 4.96 -5.98 0.42
N THR A 62 3.64 -5.83 0.23
CA THR A 62 3.10 -4.96 -0.83
C THR A 62 3.27 -3.50 -0.43
N THR A 63 3.08 -3.17 0.85
CA THR A 63 3.37 -1.85 1.42
C THR A 63 4.82 -1.42 1.15
N ALA A 64 5.80 -2.28 1.45
CA ALA A 64 7.21 -1.98 1.23
C ALA A 64 7.56 -1.86 -0.27
N VAL A 65 6.98 -2.69 -1.13
CA VAL A 65 7.17 -2.62 -2.59
C VAL A 65 6.68 -1.27 -3.12
N LEU A 66 5.45 -0.86 -2.78
CA LEU A 66 4.88 0.40 -3.25
C LEU A 66 5.73 1.60 -2.84
N LEU A 67 6.15 1.64 -1.56
CA LEU A 67 7.02 2.68 -1.05
C LEU A 67 8.39 2.71 -1.75
N ALA A 68 8.97 1.55 -2.04
CA ALA A 68 10.24 1.45 -2.77
C ALA A 68 10.14 1.96 -4.22
N PHE A 69 8.97 1.84 -4.84
CA PHE A 69 8.68 2.37 -6.18
C PHE A 69 8.18 3.82 -6.18
N GLY A 70 8.15 4.48 -5.01
CA GLY A 70 7.82 5.90 -4.90
C GLY A 70 6.33 6.20 -4.78
N ALA A 71 5.53 5.25 -4.27
CA ALA A 71 4.22 5.58 -3.73
C ALA A 71 4.36 6.69 -2.68
N ASP A 72 3.49 7.68 -2.75
CA ASP A 72 3.46 8.80 -1.83
C ASP A 72 2.85 8.34 -0.49
N PRO A 73 3.64 8.32 0.60
CA PRO A 73 3.17 7.85 1.91
C PRO A 73 2.14 8.79 2.55
N GLU A 74 1.93 9.99 2.02
CA GLU A 74 0.98 11.00 2.52
C GLU A 74 -0.26 11.14 1.62
N LEU A 75 -0.31 10.43 0.48
CA LEU A 75 -1.44 10.51 -0.44
C LEU A 75 -2.68 9.83 0.17
N ALA A 76 -3.67 10.65 0.52
CA ALA A 76 -4.97 10.15 0.96
C ALA A 76 -5.77 9.52 -0.17
N ASP A 77 -6.54 8.49 0.15
CA ASP A 77 -7.56 7.95 -0.73
C ASP A 77 -8.73 8.96 -0.94
N PRO A 78 -9.65 8.71 -1.88
CA PRO A 78 -10.82 9.58 -2.11
C PRO A 78 -11.76 9.76 -0.92
N ASP A 79 -11.72 8.88 0.09
CA ASP A 79 -12.48 9.04 1.34
C ASP A 79 -11.72 9.87 2.38
N GLY A 80 -10.51 10.34 2.05
CA GLY A 80 -9.66 11.18 2.88
C GLY A 80 -8.82 10.40 3.88
N ARG A 81 -8.72 9.07 3.74
CA ARG A 81 -7.91 8.22 4.62
C ARG A 81 -6.48 8.17 4.10
N THR A 82 -5.52 8.53 4.94
CA THR A 82 -4.10 8.40 4.60
C THR A 82 -3.60 6.97 4.85
N PRO A 83 -2.46 6.57 4.26
CA PRO A 83 -1.79 5.33 4.62
C PRO A 83 -1.52 5.20 6.13
N MET A 84 -1.21 6.32 6.81
CA MET A 84 -1.02 6.33 8.26
C MET A 84 -2.33 6.05 9.01
N ASP A 85 -3.45 6.64 8.59
CA ASP A 85 -4.76 6.38 9.20
C ASP A 85 -5.14 4.90 9.09
N MET A 86 -4.86 4.27 7.94
CA MET A 86 -5.09 2.83 7.74
C MET A 86 -4.18 1.99 8.62
N ALA A 87 -2.89 2.31 8.71
CA ALA A 87 -1.94 1.58 9.54
C ALA A 87 -2.30 1.67 11.03
N ASP A 88 -2.70 2.86 11.50
CA ASP A 88 -3.15 3.07 12.88
C ASP A 88 -4.47 2.33 13.16
N HIS A 89 -5.40 2.29 12.20
CA HIS A 89 -6.67 1.57 12.34
C HIS A 89 -6.47 0.08 12.62
N TYR A 90 -5.53 -0.56 11.93
CA TYR A 90 -5.20 -1.98 12.10
C TYR A 90 -4.19 -2.27 13.22
N GLY A 91 -3.59 -1.25 13.84
CA GLY A 91 -2.45 -1.44 14.76
C GLY A 91 -1.23 -2.02 14.04
N HIS A 92 -1.03 -1.63 12.78
CA HIS A 92 -0.01 -2.17 11.89
C HIS A 92 1.36 -1.51 12.11
N ASP A 93 1.99 -1.83 13.24
CA ASP A 93 3.22 -1.19 13.71
C ASP A 93 4.38 -1.22 12.70
N LEU A 94 4.45 -2.26 11.86
CA LEU A 94 5.47 -2.35 10.81
C LEU A 94 5.19 -1.37 9.67
N ALA A 95 3.94 -1.25 9.22
CA ALA A 95 3.55 -0.26 8.23
C ALA A 95 3.76 1.17 8.76
N VAL A 96 3.40 1.45 10.02
CA VAL A 96 3.66 2.75 10.68
C VAL A 96 5.14 3.11 10.63
N GLN A 97 6.03 2.17 10.96
CA GLN A 97 7.47 2.40 10.93
C GLN A 97 7.99 2.67 9.51
N LEU A 98 7.53 1.92 8.51
CA LEU A 98 7.91 2.13 7.11
C LEU A 98 7.44 3.49 6.60
N LEU A 99 6.18 3.84 6.83
CA LEU A 99 5.62 5.13 6.42
C LEU A 99 6.40 6.28 7.06
N ARG A 100 6.66 6.22 8.37
CA ARG A 100 7.47 7.24 9.06
C ARG A 100 8.88 7.34 8.48
N ALA A 101 9.52 6.22 8.14
CA ALA A 101 10.84 6.23 7.55
C ALA A 101 10.85 6.92 6.17
N HIS A 102 9.79 6.75 5.37
CA HIS A 102 9.66 7.42 4.08
C HIS A 102 9.28 8.90 4.20
N ILE A 103 8.44 9.27 5.17
CA ILE A 103 8.03 10.67 5.43
C ILE A 103 9.19 11.47 6.05
N THR A 104 9.89 10.90 7.03
CA THR A 104 10.93 11.61 7.81
C THR A 104 12.35 11.37 7.33
N GLY A 105 12.54 10.45 6.37
CA GLY A 105 13.85 10.09 5.85
C GLY A 105 14.56 11.26 5.15
N PRO A 106 15.90 11.23 5.04
CA PRO A 106 16.72 12.31 4.48
C PRO A 106 16.47 12.64 2.99
N ASN A 107 15.51 11.96 2.36
CA ASN A 107 15.12 12.17 0.95
C ASN A 107 13.79 12.92 0.79
N ALA A 108 13.15 13.36 1.88
CA ALA A 108 11.91 14.15 1.86
C ALA A 108 12.10 15.63 1.44
N GLY A 109 13.34 16.05 1.12
CA GLY A 109 13.71 17.45 0.90
C GLY A 109 14.37 17.79 -0.44
N ASN A 110 14.33 16.92 -1.46
CA ASN A 110 14.95 17.19 -2.77
C ASN A 110 14.05 16.80 -3.97
N ARG A 111 12.85 17.42 -4.06
CA ARG A 111 12.07 17.51 -5.31
C ARG A 111 11.65 18.94 -5.57
#